data_AF-A0A6I2VZW5-F1
#
_entry.id   AF-A0A6I2VZW5-F1
#
_cell.length_a   1.000
_cell.length_b   1.000
_cell.length_c   1.000
_cell.angle_alpha   90.00
_cell.angle_beta   90.00
_cell.angle_gamma   90.00
#
_symmetry.space_group_name_H-M   'P 1'
#
loop_
_entity.id
_entity.type
_entity.pdbx_description
1 polymer ?
#
loop_
_entity_poly.entity_id
_entity_poly.type
_entity_poly.pdbx_seq_one_letter_code
_entity_poly.pdbx_strand_id
1 'polypeptide(L)'
;MFRKVLLVAGAASLVAASLTTVPANAAPKISNGVACAKAGATTKVSGSSYKCAKNPLVKNSKLTWLSLDCLKTATTYTAALANLPKIKAATEATIANLDEDIVKQQIEVEKANKLIPEYQAKIATINTALTALKADTANLTKNKATIDKYSSAVRSYEAAIKAYGTVGKQSDRSEKAKAQAQSQYDNSKIDVETTLGMAKLICTKGF
;
A
#
# COMPACT_ATOMS: atom_id res chain seq x y z
N MET A 1 -56.47 -38.61 21.61
CA MET A 1 -57.20 -39.34 22.66
C MET A 1 -56.28 -39.51 23.87
N PHE A 2 -56.85 -39.34 25.05
CA PHE A 2 -56.19 -39.28 26.35
C PHE A 2 -55.76 -40.65 26.90
N ARG A 3 -54.61 -40.69 27.61
CA ARG A 3 -54.40 -41.15 29.02
C ARG A 3 -52.88 -41.23 29.27
N LYS A 4 -52.29 -40.32 30.08
CA LYS A 4 -52.09 -40.34 31.56
C LYS A 4 -51.27 -41.55 32.05
N VAL A 5 -50.29 -41.52 32.97
CA VAL A 5 -49.52 -40.56 33.82
C VAL A 5 -48.50 -41.44 34.62
N LEU A 6 -47.33 -40.91 35.04
CA LEU A 6 -46.50 -41.17 36.27
C LEU A 6 -45.00 -40.98 35.96
N LEU A 7 -44.29 -39.89 36.31
CA LEU A 7 -43.75 -39.38 37.60
C LEU A 7 -42.70 -40.28 38.30
N VAL A 8 -41.55 -39.62 38.65
CA VAL A 8 -40.46 -39.89 39.64
C VAL A 8 -39.10 -39.56 38.97
N ALA A 9 -38.08 -38.89 39.52
CA ALA A 9 -37.83 -37.95 40.63
C ALA A 9 -36.34 -37.52 40.54
N GLY A 10 -35.97 -36.35 41.10
CA GLY A 10 -34.60 -36.00 41.54
C GLY A 10 -33.68 -35.34 40.50
N ALA A 11 -32.90 -34.29 40.78
CA ALA A 11 -32.65 -33.57 42.02
C ALA A 11 -32.23 -32.12 41.71
N ALA A 12 -32.83 -31.17 42.42
CA ALA A 12 -32.37 -29.80 42.52
C ALA A 12 -31.26 -29.73 43.57
N SER A 13 -30.07 -29.28 43.19
CA SER A 13 -29.05 -28.84 44.16
C SER A 13 -29.25 -27.35 44.44
N LEU A 14 -29.85 -27.08 45.60
CA LEU A 14 -29.84 -25.78 46.26
C LEU A 14 -28.39 -25.42 46.62
N VAL A 15 -27.90 -24.29 46.14
CA VAL A 15 -26.83 -23.56 46.82
C VAL A 15 -27.49 -22.44 47.60
N ALA A 16 -27.38 -22.55 48.92
CA ALA A 16 -27.99 -21.71 49.93
C ALA A 16 -27.61 -20.23 49.75
N ALA A 17 -28.64 -19.39 49.73
CA ALA A 17 -28.52 -17.96 49.93
C ALA A 17 -28.28 -17.67 51.40
N SER A 18 -27.10 -17.18 51.77
CA SER A 18 -26.94 -16.30 52.92
C SER A 18 -27.28 -14.89 52.47
N LEU A 19 -28.45 -14.42 52.90
CA LEU A 19 -28.95 -13.07 52.68
C LEU A 19 -28.07 -12.08 53.45
N THR A 20 -27.19 -11.39 52.75
CA THR A 20 -26.96 -9.97 53.03
C THR A 20 -27.71 -9.21 51.95
N THR A 21 -28.68 -8.41 52.36
CA THR A 21 -29.48 -7.54 51.50
C THR A 21 -28.57 -6.44 50.94
N VAL A 22 -27.83 -6.77 49.88
CA VAL A 22 -27.29 -5.77 48.97
C VAL A 22 -28.49 -5.35 48.11
N PRO A 23 -28.79 -4.04 47.96
CA PRO A 23 -29.89 -3.60 47.11
C PRO A 23 -29.74 -4.25 45.73
N ALA A 24 -30.86 -4.72 45.19
CA ALA A 24 -30.95 -5.18 43.81
C ALA A 24 -30.73 -3.96 42.89
N ASN A 25 -29.47 -3.54 42.75
CA ASN A 25 -29.06 -2.74 41.61
C ASN A 25 -29.37 -3.59 40.39
N ALA A 26 -30.38 -3.19 39.62
CA ALA A 26 -30.63 -3.73 38.28
C ALA A 26 -29.26 -3.92 37.62
N ALA A 27 -28.93 -5.18 37.25
CA ALA A 27 -27.63 -5.49 36.67
C ALA A 27 -27.40 -4.47 35.54
N PRO A 28 -26.36 -3.61 35.63
CA PRO A 28 -26.19 -2.53 34.68
C PRO A 28 -26.17 -3.14 33.28
N LYS A 29 -27.05 -2.65 32.40
CA LYS A 29 -27.19 -3.15 31.03
C LYS A 29 -25.79 -3.24 30.42
N ILE A 30 -25.31 -4.45 30.15
CA ILE A 30 -23.97 -4.63 29.61
C ILE A 30 -24.01 -4.21 28.15
N SER A 31 -23.34 -3.11 27.85
CA SER A 31 -23.15 -2.57 26.51
C SER A 31 -21.80 -1.89 26.41
N ASN A 32 -21.42 -1.53 25.18
CA ASN A 32 -20.18 -0.81 24.94
C ASN A 32 -20.11 0.48 25.77
N GLY A 33 -18.99 0.67 26.47
CA GLY A 33 -18.73 1.87 27.28
C GLY A 33 -19.25 1.81 28.73
N VAL A 34 -20.01 0.79 29.12
CA VAL A 34 -20.49 0.63 30.50
C VAL A 34 -19.35 0.19 31.41
N ALA A 35 -19.17 0.85 32.56
CA ALA A 35 -18.08 0.55 33.48
C ALA A 35 -18.13 -0.91 33.98
N CYS A 36 -16.95 -1.49 34.19
CA CYS A 36 -16.81 -2.84 34.71
C CYS A 36 -15.63 -2.91 35.69
N ALA A 37 -15.75 -3.77 36.69
CA ALA A 37 -14.79 -3.80 37.81
C ALA A 37 -13.58 -4.71 37.56
N LYS A 38 -13.74 -5.81 36.82
CA LYS A 38 -12.73 -6.85 36.66
C LYS A 38 -12.23 -6.95 35.23
N ALA A 39 -11.02 -6.45 34.99
CA ALA A 39 -10.35 -6.58 33.69
C ALA A 39 -10.32 -8.05 33.22
N GLY A 40 -10.62 -8.26 31.94
CA GLY A 40 -10.65 -9.59 31.33
C GLY A 40 -11.92 -10.39 31.60
N ALA A 41 -12.85 -9.92 32.45
CA ALA A 41 -14.14 -10.56 32.61
C ALA A 41 -14.89 -10.61 31.28
N THR A 42 -15.55 -11.73 30.99
CA THR A 42 -16.33 -11.94 29.77
C THR A 42 -17.76 -12.28 30.10
N THR A 43 -18.69 -11.87 29.25
CA THR A 43 -20.12 -12.16 29.39
C THR A 43 -20.79 -12.17 28.02
N LYS A 44 -21.99 -12.72 27.93
CA LYS A 44 -22.79 -12.76 26.71
C LYS A 44 -24.14 -12.13 26.99
N VAL A 45 -24.52 -11.14 26.19
CA VAL A 45 -25.82 -10.45 26.28
C VAL A 45 -26.43 -10.42 24.90
N SER A 46 -27.67 -10.89 24.79
CA SER A 46 -28.47 -10.87 23.55
C SER A 46 -27.74 -11.42 22.31
N GLY A 47 -26.94 -12.48 22.49
CA GLY A 47 -26.19 -13.12 21.39
C GLY A 47 -24.77 -12.59 21.18
N SER A 48 -24.45 -11.40 21.69
CA SER A 48 -23.16 -10.73 21.54
C SER A 48 -22.23 -10.98 22.73
N SER A 49 -20.94 -11.20 22.45
CA SER A 49 -19.91 -11.40 23.47
C SER A 49 -19.23 -10.08 23.83
N TYR A 50 -19.10 -9.85 25.14
CA TYR A 50 -18.49 -8.66 25.72
C TYR A 50 -17.32 -9.04 26.61
N LYS A 51 -16.30 -8.18 26.64
CA LYS A 51 -15.13 -8.28 27.52
C LYS A 51 -14.91 -6.94 28.24
N CYS A 52 -14.67 -7.01 29.55
CA CYS A 52 -14.26 -5.87 30.35
C CYS A 52 -12.80 -5.53 30.05
N ALA A 53 -12.56 -4.43 29.36
CA ALA A 53 -11.23 -4.03 28.92
C ALA A 53 -11.11 -2.51 28.79
N LYS A 54 -9.89 -2.02 28.58
CA LYS A 54 -9.67 -0.63 28.16
C LYS A 54 -9.99 -0.50 26.68
N ASN A 55 -10.65 0.58 26.29
CA ASN A 55 -10.96 0.90 24.90
C ASN A 55 -9.67 1.35 24.17
N PRO A 56 -9.19 0.62 23.16
CA PRO A 56 -7.98 0.99 22.42
C PRO A 56 -8.10 2.34 21.69
N LEU A 57 -9.32 2.80 21.40
CA LEU A 57 -9.56 4.10 20.74
C LEU A 57 -9.34 5.30 21.66
N VAL A 58 -9.31 5.09 22.99
CA VAL A 58 -9.21 6.18 23.97
C VAL A 58 -7.95 5.97 24.81
N LYS A 59 -6.99 6.89 24.66
CA LYS A 59 -5.78 6.88 25.47
C LYS A 59 -6.14 6.98 26.95
N ASN A 60 -5.56 6.12 27.78
CA ASN A 60 -5.81 6.05 29.23
C ASN A 60 -7.29 5.80 29.62
N SER A 61 -8.04 5.03 28.82
CA SER A 61 -9.43 4.73 29.15
C SER A 61 -9.58 3.98 30.49
N LYS A 62 -10.72 4.18 31.15
CA LYS A 62 -11.19 3.32 32.24
C LYS A 62 -11.60 1.94 31.69
N LEU A 63 -11.80 0.97 32.59
CA LEU A 63 -12.32 -0.35 32.24
C LEU A 63 -13.82 -0.25 31.94
N THR A 64 -14.20 -0.69 30.75
CA THR A 64 -15.59 -0.76 30.30
C THR A 64 -15.87 -2.08 29.61
N TRP A 65 -17.13 -2.51 29.60
CA TRP A 65 -17.59 -3.57 28.72
C TRP A 65 -17.46 -3.12 27.27
N LEU A 66 -16.84 -3.96 26.44
CA LEU A 66 -16.66 -3.76 25.02
C LEU A 66 -16.96 -5.06 24.29
N SER A 67 -17.72 -4.99 23.21
CA SER A 67 -17.98 -6.14 22.35
C SER A 67 -16.66 -6.63 21.76
N LEU A 68 -16.58 -7.93 21.49
CA LEU A 68 -15.38 -8.49 20.87
C LEU A 68 -15.09 -7.85 19.50
N ASP A 69 -16.13 -7.47 18.75
CA ASP A 69 -15.97 -6.75 17.48
C ASP A 69 -15.41 -5.34 17.67
N CYS A 70 -15.85 -4.62 18.71
CA CYS A 70 -15.26 -3.32 19.05
C CYS A 70 -13.77 -3.49 19.36
N LEU A 71 -13.40 -4.45 20.20
CA LEU A 71 -12.00 -4.69 20.56
C LEU A 71 -11.15 -5.07 19.34
N LYS A 72 -11.66 -5.93 18.47
CA LYS A 72 -10.97 -6.35 17.25
C LYS A 72 -10.73 -5.16 16.32
N THR A 73 -11.80 -4.44 15.95
CA THR A 73 -11.71 -3.32 14.99
C THR A 73 -10.90 -2.15 15.56
N ALA A 74 -11.03 -1.84 16.86
CA ALA A 74 -10.21 -0.83 17.52
C ALA A 74 -8.73 -1.19 17.53
N THR A 75 -8.40 -2.47 17.79
CA THR A 75 -7.01 -2.95 17.74
C THR A 75 -6.46 -2.85 16.33
N THR A 76 -7.21 -3.30 15.32
CA THR A 76 -6.84 -3.16 13.90
C THR A 76 -6.58 -1.70 13.52
N TYR A 77 -7.45 -0.77 13.92
CA TYR A 77 -7.23 0.66 13.71
C TYR A 77 -5.94 1.15 14.35
N THR A 78 -5.71 0.86 15.64
CA THR A 78 -4.51 1.35 16.33
C THR A 78 -3.21 0.81 15.75
N ALA A 79 -3.21 -0.45 15.29
CA ALA A 79 -2.08 -1.05 14.60
C ALA A 79 -1.82 -0.39 13.23
N ALA A 80 -2.88 -0.15 12.45
CA ALA A 80 -2.78 0.54 11.17
C ALA A 80 -2.27 1.99 11.35
N LEU A 81 -2.80 2.72 12.34
CA LEU A 81 -2.35 4.06 12.69
C LEU A 81 -0.86 4.08 13.09
N ALA A 82 -0.41 3.10 13.86
CA ALA A 82 1.00 2.98 14.25
C ALA A 82 1.93 2.62 13.09
N ASN A 83 1.42 1.94 12.06
CA ASN A 83 2.18 1.61 10.86
C ASN A 83 2.20 2.74 9.82
N LEU A 84 1.22 3.64 9.83
CA LEU A 84 1.12 4.74 8.85
C LEU A 84 2.39 5.60 8.74
N PRO A 85 3.09 5.99 9.84
CA PRO A 85 4.36 6.70 9.75
C PRO A 85 5.48 5.89 9.09
N LYS A 86 5.49 4.55 9.27
CA LYS A 86 6.48 3.66 8.64
C LYS A 86 6.24 3.57 7.14
N ILE A 87 4.97 3.47 6.73
CA ILE A 87 4.58 3.49 5.32
C ILE A 87 5.00 4.83 4.71
N LYS A 88 4.70 5.95 5.38
CA LYS A 88 5.12 7.29 4.95
C LYS A 88 6.64 7.37 4.71
N ALA A 89 7.44 6.95 5.68
CA ALA A 89 8.90 6.99 5.58
C ALA A 89 9.42 6.12 4.42
N ALA A 90 8.85 4.92 4.22
CA ALA A 90 9.21 4.04 3.10
C ALA A 90 8.82 4.65 1.74
N THR A 91 7.64 5.27 1.65
CA THR A 91 7.18 5.99 0.46
C THR A 91 8.08 7.18 0.16
N GLU A 92 8.43 8.01 1.15
CA GLU A 92 9.33 9.16 0.97
C GLU A 92 10.73 8.73 0.52
N ALA A 93 11.28 7.65 1.10
CA ALA A 93 12.55 7.09 0.66
C ALA A 93 12.49 6.58 -0.80
N THR A 94 11.39 5.94 -1.17
CA THR A 94 11.17 5.48 -2.56
C THR A 94 11.09 6.66 -3.53
N ILE A 95 10.35 7.71 -3.16
CA ILE A 95 10.22 8.93 -3.96
C ILE A 95 11.58 9.62 -4.13
N ALA A 96 12.38 9.72 -3.06
CA ALA A 96 13.71 10.34 -3.13
C ALA A 96 14.63 9.60 -4.12
N ASN A 97 14.65 8.26 -4.07
CA ASN A 97 15.42 7.46 -5.04
C ASN A 97 14.94 7.67 -6.48
N LEU A 98 13.63 7.72 -6.69
CA LEU A 98 13.05 7.98 -8.01
C LEU A 98 13.40 9.39 -8.53
N ASP A 99 13.41 10.39 -7.65
CA ASP A 99 13.78 11.77 -8.02
C ASP A 99 15.25 11.86 -8.45
N GLU A 100 16.17 11.18 -7.75
CA GLU A 100 17.57 11.09 -8.17
C GLU A 100 17.73 10.43 -9.55
N ASP A 101 16.98 9.36 -9.80
CA ASP A 101 17.01 8.65 -11.08
C ASP A 101 16.41 9.47 -12.22
N ILE A 102 15.35 10.23 -11.96
CA ILE A 102 14.75 11.17 -12.92
C ILE A 102 15.78 12.22 -13.33
N VAL A 103 16.50 12.83 -12.38
CA VAL A 103 17.53 13.83 -12.67
C VAL A 103 18.64 13.24 -13.54
N LYS A 104 19.13 12.03 -13.23
CA LYS A 104 20.14 11.34 -14.05
C LYS A 104 19.62 11.07 -15.47
N GLN A 105 18.38 10.64 -15.61
CA GLN A 105 17.76 10.38 -16.91
C GLN A 105 17.58 11.67 -17.71
N GLN A 106 17.18 12.78 -17.10
CA GLN A 106 17.06 14.08 -17.76
C GLN A 106 18.40 14.56 -18.35
N ILE A 107 19.50 14.36 -17.63
CA ILE A 107 20.85 14.67 -18.14
C ILE A 107 21.17 13.82 -19.37
N GLU A 108 20.87 12.53 -19.36
CA GLU A 108 21.10 11.65 -20.52
C GLU A 108 20.18 11.98 -21.70
N VAL A 109 18.94 12.43 -21.45
CA VAL A 109 18.04 12.96 -22.48
C VAL A 109 18.59 14.23 -23.10
N GLU A 110 19.13 15.15 -22.30
CA GLU A 110 19.75 16.36 -22.82
C GLU A 110 20.97 16.05 -23.70
N LYS A 111 21.80 15.08 -23.28
CA LYS A 111 22.91 14.57 -24.10
C LYS A 111 22.40 13.96 -25.41
N ALA A 112 21.35 13.13 -25.35
CA ALA A 112 20.73 12.53 -26.52
C ALA A 112 20.24 13.60 -27.51
N ASN A 113 19.58 14.65 -27.02
CA ASN A 113 19.07 15.76 -27.83
C ASN A 113 20.17 16.52 -28.57
N LYS A 114 21.40 16.56 -28.03
CA LYS A 114 22.56 17.17 -28.69
C LYS A 114 23.25 16.21 -29.67
N LEU A 115 23.47 14.96 -29.27
CA LEU A 115 24.25 13.99 -30.05
C LEU A 115 23.48 13.39 -31.23
N ILE A 116 22.16 13.22 -31.12
CA ILE A 116 21.35 12.65 -32.22
C ILE A 116 21.46 13.50 -33.49
N PRO A 117 21.23 14.84 -33.46
CA PRO A 117 21.42 15.69 -34.63
C PRO A 117 22.85 15.66 -35.18
N GLU A 118 23.88 15.64 -34.31
CA GLU A 118 25.27 15.54 -34.74
C GLU A 118 25.56 14.23 -35.49
N TYR A 119 25.06 13.10 -34.98
CA TYR A 119 25.22 11.81 -35.64
C TYR A 119 24.42 11.73 -36.94
N GLN A 120 23.22 12.32 -37.00
CA GLN A 120 22.45 12.43 -38.24
C GLN A 120 23.21 13.24 -39.30
N ALA A 121 23.83 14.36 -38.92
CA ALA A 121 24.65 15.15 -39.82
C ALA A 121 25.88 14.37 -40.32
N LYS A 122 26.59 13.66 -39.43
CA LYS A 122 27.73 12.80 -39.80
C LYS A 122 27.31 11.67 -40.74
N ILE A 123 26.17 11.01 -40.49
CA ILE A 123 25.61 9.98 -41.37
C ILE A 123 25.33 10.58 -42.76
N ALA A 124 24.70 11.76 -42.83
CA ALA A 124 24.41 12.41 -44.11
C ALA A 124 25.70 12.67 -44.90
N THR A 125 26.73 13.25 -44.28
CA THR A 125 28.04 13.48 -44.91
C THR A 125 28.69 12.17 -45.40
N ILE A 126 28.70 11.12 -44.57
CA ILE A 126 29.29 9.83 -44.94
C ILE A 126 28.49 9.17 -46.07
N ASN A 127 27.16 9.27 -46.08
CA ASN A 127 26.32 8.73 -47.14
C ASN A 127 26.54 9.45 -48.47
N THR A 128 26.74 10.78 -48.47
CA THR A 128 27.13 11.52 -49.68
C THR A 128 28.48 11.01 -50.23
N ALA A 129 29.48 10.82 -49.36
CA ALA A 129 30.78 10.29 -49.76
C ALA A 129 30.69 8.84 -50.26
N LEU A 130 29.88 7.99 -49.61
CA LEU A 130 29.63 6.62 -50.05
C LEU A 130 29.01 6.56 -51.44
N THR A 131 28.06 7.45 -51.75
CA THR A 131 27.43 7.53 -53.07
C THR A 131 28.46 7.86 -54.15
N ALA A 132 29.34 8.85 -53.91
CA ALA A 132 30.41 9.21 -54.84
C ALA A 132 31.41 8.07 -55.05
N LEU A 133 31.87 7.42 -53.97
CA LEU A 133 32.83 6.31 -54.03
C LEU A 133 32.28 5.07 -54.75
N LYS A 134 30.97 4.80 -54.63
CA LYS A 134 30.30 3.69 -55.31
C LYS A 134 30.04 3.97 -56.79
N ALA A 135 29.88 5.24 -57.17
CA ALA A 135 29.71 5.66 -58.55
C ALA A 135 31.03 5.63 -59.35
N ASP A 136 32.19 5.73 -58.68
CA ASP A 136 33.52 5.57 -59.30
C ASP A 136 33.85 4.09 -59.56
N THR A 137 33.25 3.57 -60.63
CA THR A 137 33.44 2.17 -61.07
C THR A 137 34.88 1.87 -61.49
N ALA A 138 35.63 2.87 -61.95
CA ALA A 138 37.02 2.71 -62.38
C ALA A 138 37.99 2.45 -61.21
N ASN A 139 37.71 3.01 -60.03
CA ASN A 139 38.52 2.79 -58.82
C ASN A 139 37.86 1.91 -57.76
N LEU A 140 36.81 1.17 -58.12
CA LEU A 140 35.97 0.43 -57.16
C LEU A 140 36.77 -0.54 -56.28
N THR A 141 37.75 -1.26 -56.85
CA THR A 141 38.64 -2.16 -56.10
C THR A 141 39.51 -1.40 -55.09
N LYS A 142 40.01 -0.21 -55.44
CA LYS A 142 40.82 0.64 -54.55
C LYS A 142 39.95 1.28 -53.46
N ASN A 143 38.73 1.68 -53.80
CA ASN A 143 37.79 2.35 -52.90
C ASN A 143 37.14 1.38 -51.90
N LYS A 144 37.19 0.06 -52.14
CA LYS A 144 36.52 -0.96 -51.32
C LYS A 144 36.78 -0.80 -49.82
N ALA A 145 38.03 -0.65 -49.41
CA ALA A 145 38.38 -0.52 -47.99
C ALA A 145 37.74 0.72 -47.34
N THR A 146 37.71 1.85 -48.07
CA THR A 146 37.07 3.09 -47.62
C THR A 146 35.55 2.93 -47.53
N ILE A 147 34.93 2.28 -48.52
CA ILE A 147 33.49 1.99 -48.54
C ILE A 147 33.10 1.14 -47.33
N ASP A 148 33.88 0.09 -47.02
CA ASP A 148 33.62 -0.80 -45.88
C ASP A 148 33.75 -0.05 -44.54
N LYS A 149 34.77 0.83 -44.41
CA LYS A 149 34.99 1.67 -43.23
C LYS A 149 33.83 2.66 -43.01
N TYR A 150 33.41 3.35 -44.06
CA TYR A 150 32.30 4.30 -44.01
C TYR A 150 30.96 3.61 -43.72
N SER A 151 30.71 2.46 -44.34
CA SER A 151 29.49 1.67 -44.07
C SER A 151 29.44 1.20 -42.62
N SER A 152 30.59 0.80 -42.04
CA SER A 152 30.69 0.43 -40.63
C SER A 152 30.45 1.63 -39.70
N ALA A 153 30.98 2.81 -40.06
CA ALA A 153 30.77 4.03 -39.29
C ALA A 153 29.28 4.45 -39.26
N VAL A 154 28.57 4.38 -40.38
CA VAL A 154 27.12 4.65 -40.44
C VAL A 154 26.36 3.73 -39.49
N ARG A 155 26.61 2.41 -39.53
CA ARG A 155 25.97 1.45 -38.63
C ARG A 155 26.22 1.76 -37.15
N SER A 156 27.44 2.20 -36.82
CA SER A 156 27.78 2.60 -35.45
C SER A 156 27.01 3.83 -34.98
N TYR A 157 26.88 4.85 -35.82
CA TYR A 157 26.10 6.05 -35.50
C TYR A 157 24.59 5.75 -35.42
N GLU A 158 24.05 4.92 -36.31
CA GLU A 158 22.64 4.48 -36.25
C GLU A 158 22.34 3.70 -34.97
N ALA A 159 23.25 2.81 -34.55
CA ALA A 159 23.13 2.09 -33.28
C ALA A 159 23.15 3.06 -32.08
N ALA A 160 24.03 4.07 -32.10
CA ALA A 160 24.09 5.09 -31.07
C ALA A 160 22.79 5.92 -31.00
N ILE A 161 22.27 6.39 -32.14
CA ILE A 161 20.99 7.11 -32.22
C ILE A 161 19.86 6.28 -31.62
N LYS A 162 19.78 4.99 -31.95
CA LYS A 162 18.76 4.08 -31.40
C LYS A 162 18.87 3.94 -29.89
N ALA A 163 20.10 3.80 -29.36
CA ALA A 163 20.32 3.73 -27.91
C ALA A 163 19.86 5.01 -27.21
N TYR A 164 20.27 6.18 -27.70
CA TYR A 164 19.86 7.48 -27.15
C TYR A 164 18.34 7.71 -27.20
N GLY A 165 17.65 7.23 -28.24
CA GLY A 165 16.19 7.30 -28.35
C GLY A 165 15.42 6.51 -27.28
N THR A 166 16.04 5.53 -26.62
CA THR A 166 15.40 4.76 -25.52
C THR A 166 15.43 5.47 -24.18
N VAL A 167 16.39 6.38 -23.97
CA VAL A 167 16.59 7.08 -22.69
C VAL A 167 15.39 7.97 -22.34
N GLY A 168 14.81 8.67 -23.32
CA GLY A 168 13.66 9.57 -23.09
C GLY A 168 12.41 8.89 -22.52
N LYS A 169 12.16 7.62 -22.88
CA LYS A 169 10.98 6.87 -22.41
C LYS A 169 11.08 6.42 -20.96
N GLN A 170 12.29 6.41 -20.39
CA GLN A 170 12.51 5.95 -19.03
C GLN A 170 12.06 6.99 -17.99
N SER A 171 12.19 8.28 -18.29
CA SER A 171 11.77 9.38 -17.39
C SER A 171 10.28 9.34 -17.08
N ASP A 172 9.44 9.22 -18.11
CA ASP A 172 7.98 9.13 -17.97
C ASP A 172 7.55 7.95 -17.07
N ARG A 173 8.31 6.85 -17.09
CA ARG A 173 8.04 5.67 -16.26
C ARG A 173 8.36 5.95 -14.79
N SER A 174 9.48 6.59 -14.51
CA SER A 174 9.87 6.97 -13.14
C SER A 174 8.88 7.97 -12.54
N GLU A 175 8.41 8.95 -13.31
CA GLU A 175 7.39 9.91 -12.86
C GLU A 175 6.06 9.23 -12.51
N LYS A 176 5.61 8.29 -13.36
CA LYS A 176 4.41 7.48 -13.07
C LYS A 176 4.59 6.63 -11.81
N ALA A 177 5.76 6.03 -11.61
CA ALA A 177 6.06 5.25 -10.42
C ALA A 177 6.01 6.12 -9.15
N LYS A 178 6.51 7.36 -9.21
CA LYS A 178 6.41 8.34 -8.12
C LYS A 178 4.97 8.66 -7.77
N ALA A 179 4.14 8.98 -8.78
CA ALA A 179 2.72 9.26 -8.57
C ALA A 179 1.97 8.07 -7.97
N GLN A 180 2.28 6.85 -8.41
CA GLN A 180 1.71 5.62 -7.86
C GLN A 180 2.11 5.39 -6.39
N ALA A 181 3.38 5.60 -6.04
CA ALA A 181 3.85 5.47 -4.65
C ALA A 181 3.13 6.44 -3.71
N GLN A 182 2.92 7.68 -4.17
CA GLN A 182 2.17 8.68 -3.41
C GLN A 182 0.69 8.30 -3.27
N SER A 183 0.04 7.86 -4.35
CA SER A 183 -1.35 7.42 -4.31
C SER A 183 -1.57 6.23 -3.36
N GLN A 184 -0.64 5.27 -3.30
CA GLN A 184 -0.74 4.14 -2.36
C GLN A 184 -0.69 4.60 -0.89
N TYR A 185 0.15 5.59 -0.59
CA TYR A 185 0.19 6.18 0.75
C TYR A 185 -1.10 6.93 1.08
N ASP A 186 -1.64 7.72 0.15
CA ASP A 186 -2.90 8.43 0.35
C ASP A 186 -4.07 7.47 0.55
N ASN A 187 -4.14 6.37 -0.21
CA ASN A 187 -5.13 5.31 0.00
C ASN A 187 -4.99 4.68 1.40
N SER A 188 -3.76 4.43 1.86
CA SER A 188 -3.51 3.91 3.21
C SER A 188 -4.03 4.84 4.30
N LYS A 189 -3.96 6.16 4.10
CA LYS A 189 -4.56 7.15 5.02
C LYS A 189 -6.08 7.04 5.05
N ILE A 190 -6.70 6.97 3.88
CA ILE A 190 -8.16 6.83 3.73
C ILE A 190 -8.66 5.55 4.40
N ASP A 191 -7.93 4.44 4.24
CA ASP A 191 -8.26 3.16 4.87
C ASP A 191 -8.19 3.23 6.40
N VAL A 192 -7.18 3.91 6.94
CA VAL A 192 -7.04 4.16 8.39
C VAL A 192 -8.21 5.00 8.91
N GLU A 193 -8.60 6.05 8.20
CA GLU A 193 -9.73 6.92 8.55
C GLU A 193 -11.07 6.17 8.48
N THR A 194 -11.26 5.35 7.44
CA THR A 194 -12.44 4.49 7.28
C THR A 194 -12.52 3.47 8.41
N THR A 195 -11.40 2.85 8.76
CA THR A 195 -11.30 1.90 9.90
C THR A 195 -11.62 2.58 11.22
N LEU A 196 -11.19 3.84 11.41
CA LEU A 196 -11.57 4.64 12.58
C LEU A 196 -13.08 4.87 12.64
N GLY A 197 -13.69 5.23 11.51
CA GLY A 197 -15.14 5.43 11.41
C GLY A 197 -15.91 4.17 11.81
N MET A 198 -15.51 3.02 11.27
CA MET A 198 -16.09 1.72 11.63
C MET A 198 -15.88 1.40 13.11
N ALA A 199 -14.66 1.59 13.64
CA ALA A 199 -14.34 1.33 15.03
C ALA A 199 -15.22 2.19 15.97
N LYS A 200 -15.37 3.50 15.67
CA LYS A 200 -16.23 4.40 16.44
C LYS A 200 -17.69 3.94 16.42
N LEU A 201 -18.22 3.55 15.26
CA LEU A 201 -19.59 3.10 15.12
C LEU A 201 -19.86 1.85 15.97
N ILE A 202 -19.02 0.81 15.81
CA ILE A 202 -19.14 -0.46 16.54
C ILE A 202 -18.95 -0.24 18.04
N CYS A 203 -17.96 0.54 18.44
CA CYS A 203 -17.64 0.79 19.85
C CYS A 203 -18.62 1.74 20.56
N THR A 204 -19.49 2.46 19.85
CA THR A 204 -20.49 3.34 20.47
C THR A 204 -21.87 2.68 20.53
N LYS A 205 -22.28 1.98 19.47
CA LYS A 205 -23.62 1.41 19.33
C LYS A 205 -23.66 -0.09 19.62
N GLY A 206 -22.99 -0.55 20.68
CA GLY A 206 -22.90 -2.00 20.99
C GLY A 206 -24.22 -2.74 20.73
N PHE A 207 -24.15 -3.85 19.99
CA PHE A 207 -25.31 -4.64 19.55
C PHE A 207 -26.22 -5.04 20.70
#